data_AF-A0A7C5K044-F1
#
_entry.id   AF-A0A7C5K044-F1
#
_cell.length_a   1.000
_cell.length_b   1.000
_cell.length_c   1.000
_cell.angle_alpha   90.00
_cell.angle_beta   90.00
_cell.angle_gamma   90.00
#
_symmetry.space_group_name_H-M   'P 1'
#
loop_
_entity.id
_entity.type
_entity.pdbx_description
1 polymer ?
#
loop_
_entity_poly.entity_id
_entity_poly.type
_entity_poly.pdbx_seq_one_letter_code
_entity_poly.pdbx_strand_id
1 'polypeptide(L)'
;MLRKACTRLRWTVLAAQLAIALLLSNVALPQAYTQRRKATQLTLSPETFTIASGQNITLTAKLTSDGQPLAGKQIVFVATLGFINPNVAMTNEEGFALTVYTAPEVSVRTNVTVTASFLGDLEYDGSTALSQGIIEVGLPAASVSGASFAVPETLKDDVSSYRDTVPEDVLRLLLITLPSESFILATSEDLYLVFADHSDKGLAHVEGWMLPQNINLTGISMSVIVAKSITFEKEGVPATVGEILASLDDYKFKLVKISANRRQVSILYDPDEPPYIEFPITVGYLIEKPVEPLDVIGMMLERAGDFALKLDEQFIRSFIKNEGNQSLWLFNFEYEYWYDAPTVTNGIIIPKGHSIFKLINQSMPVIGRFASLYGKAVLYDVKTDITYEQVFISHRAEG
;
A
#
# COMPACT_ATOMS: atom_id res chain seq x y z
N MET A 1 88.60 19.47 88.76
CA MET A 1 87.50 19.29 89.75
C MET A 1 86.20 19.51 88.98
N LEU A 2 85.13 18.69 89.04
CA LEU A 2 84.80 17.56 89.92
C LEU A 2 83.98 16.47 89.16
N ARG A 3 84.33 15.18 89.38
CA ARG A 3 83.50 13.93 89.35
C ARG A 3 82.43 13.64 88.25
N LYS A 4 82.74 12.60 87.45
CA LYS A 4 82.02 11.30 87.26
C LYS A 4 80.49 11.25 86.98
N ALA A 5 80.15 10.59 85.84
CA ALA A 5 79.32 9.36 85.70
C ALA A 5 77.80 9.39 86.07
N CYS A 6 76.90 8.50 85.62
CA CYS A 6 76.75 7.56 84.48
C CYS A 6 75.33 6.91 84.56
N THR A 7 74.78 6.38 83.45
CA THR A 7 73.72 5.31 83.35
C THR A 7 72.30 5.45 84.00
N ARG A 8 71.28 5.46 83.10
CA ARG A 8 70.11 4.52 82.95
C ARG A 8 69.17 4.08 84.11
N LEU A 9 67.90 3.82 83.71
CA LEU A 9 66.83 2.98 84.34
C LEU A 9 66.12 3.55 85.60
N ARG A 10 64.84 3.27 85.96
CA ARG A 10 63.59 2.80 85.29
C ARG A 10 62.40 2.87 86.31
N TRP A 11 61.14 3.01 85.85
CA TRP A 11 59.84 2.71 86.56
C TRP A 11 59.37 3.77 87.62
N THR A 12 58.09 3.99 87.99
CA THR A 12 56.81 3.18 88.02
C THR A 12 55.57 4.13 88.09
N VAL A 13 54.40 3.88 87.41
CA VAL A 13 53.07 3.40 87.96
C VAL A 13 52.33 4.39 88.92
N LEU A 14 51.03 4.79 88.83
CA LEU A 14 49.85 4.52 87.95
C LEU A 14 48.69 5.57 88.14
N ALA A 15 47.50 5.35 87.49
CA ALA A 15 46.10 5.76 87.84
C ALA A 15 45.57 7.18 87.46
N ALA A 16 44.32 7.38 86.98
CA ALA A 16 43.24 6.48 86.49
C ALA A 16 42.12 7.26 85.71
N GLN A 17 41.11 6.52 85.18
CA GLN A 17 39.91 6.89 84.37
C GLN A 17 40.07 6.72 82.84
N LEU A 18 39.14 6.12 82.07
CA LEU A 18 37.85 5.44 82.37
C LEU A 18 37.62 4.24 81.40
N ALA A 19 36.56 3.46 81.59
CA ALA A 19 36.37 2.10 81.01
C ALA A 19 35.69 2.03 79.61
N ILE A 20 35.88 0.91 78.89
CA ILE A 20 34.81 -0.05 78.46
C ILE A 20 35.39 -1.24 77.62
N ALA A 21 34.87 -2.45 77.94
CA ALA A 21 34.83 -3.71 77.16
C ALA A 21 36.10 -4.39 76.59
N LEU A 22 36.31 -5.64 77.05
CA LEU A 22 36.98 -6.73 76.34
C LEU A 22 36.14 -7.24 75.14
N LEU A 23 36.80 -8.02 74.28
CA LEU A 23 36.22 -9.01 73.33
C LEU A 23 35.43 -8.46 72.14
N LEU A 24 36.09 -8.48 70.99
CA LEU A 24 35.65 -8.61 69.58
C LEU A 24 36.83 -8.06 68.75
N SER A 25 37.28 -8.67 67.65
CA SER A 25 36.93 -9.94 67.00
C SER A 25 38.11 -10.37 66.13
N ASN A 26 38.11 -11.61 65.62
CA ASN A 26 38.89 -11.91 64.43
C ASN A 26 38.47 -10.92 63.34
N VAL A 27 39.37 -10.02 62.92
CA VAL A 27 39.25 -9.36 61.62
C VAL A 27 39.61 -10.42 60.59
N ALA A 28 38.66 -11.32 60.33
CA ALA A 28 38.67 -12.10 59.12
C ALA A 28 38.73 -11.09 57.98
N LEU A 29 39.82 -11.12 57.22
CA LEU A 29 39.87 -10.49 55.90
C LEU A 29 38.57 -10.89 55.20
N PRO A 30 37.80 -9.95 54.61
CA PRO A 30 36.66 -10.34 53.80
C PRO A 30 37.22 -11.22 52.69
N GLN A 31 36.97 -12.53 52.78
CA GLN A 31 37.25 -13.40 51.67
C GLN A 31 36.38 -12.88 50.55
N ALA A 32 37.03 -12.39 49.49
CA ALA A 32 36.37 -12.23 48.22
C ALA A 32 35.93 -13.64 47.81
N TYR A 33 34.70 -13.99 48.18
CA TYR A 33 34.03 -15.18 47.68
C TYR A 33 33.83 -14.92 46.20
N THR A 34 34.84 -15.29 45.41
CA THR A 34 34.71 -15.51 43.97
C THR A 34 33.79 -16.72 43.81
N GLN A 35 32.50 -16.50 44.05
CA GLN A 35 31.47 -17.51 43.89
C GLN A 35 31.49 -17.89 42.42
N ARG A 36 32.05 -19.07 42.15
CA ARG A 36 32.15 -19.60 40.80
C ARG A 36 30.72 -19.82 40.32
N ARG A 37 30.31 -19.02 39.34
CA ARG A 37 29.02 -19.17 38.68
C ARG A 37 28.96 -20.52 37.98
N LYS A 38 27.74 -21.02 37.81
CA LYS A 38 27.47 -22.27 37.08
C LYS A 38 27.45 -21.97 35.59
N ALA A 39 28.12 -22.82 34.80
CA ALA A 39 28.11 -22.71 33.35
C ALA A 39 26.71 -23.01 32.81
N THR A 40 26.22 -22.18 31.89
CA THR A 40 24.93 -22.39 31.23
C THR A 40 25.10 -22.86 29.79
N GLN A 41 24.10 -23.61 29.32
CA GLN A 41 23.93 -23.98 27.92
C GLN A 41 22.62 -23.39 27.43
N LEU A 42 22.72 -22.48 26.45
CA LEU A 42 21.61 -21.93 25.70
C LEU A 42 21.60 -22.59 24.32
N THR A 43 20.45 -23.07 23.88
CA THR A 43 20.22 -23.48 22.48
C THR A 43 19.09 -22.65 21.89
N LEU A 44 19.05 -22.54 20.55
CA LEU A 44 18.02 -21.82 19.81
C LEU A 44 17.51 -22.73 18.69
N SER A 45 16.20 -22.99 18.67
CA SER A 45 15.56 -23.88 17.71
C SER A 45 14.57 -23.12 16.83
N PRO A 46 14.54 -23.37 15.49
CA PRO A 46 15.49 -24.23 14.76
C PRO A 46 16.90 -23.61 14.67
N GLU A 47 17.94 -24.43 14.61
CA GLU A 47 19.33 -23.97 14.44
C GLU A 47 19.58 -23.37 13.04
N THR A 48 18.83 -23.83 12.04
CA THR A 48 18.82 -23.28 10.68
C THR A 48 17.39 -23.17 10.15
N PHE A 49 17.09 -22.14 9.38
CA PHE A 49 15.78 -21.98 8.73
C PHE A 49 15.88 -21.36 7.34
N THR A 50 14.89 -21.66 6.51
CA THR A 50 14.63 -20.95 5.24
C THR A 50 13.24 -20.35 5.35
N ILE A 51 13.10 -19.07 5.01
CA ILE A 51 11.85 -18.32 5.13
C ILE A 51 11.67 -17.44 3.90
N ALA A 52 10.43 -17.25 3.44
CA ALA A 52 10.16 -16.30 2.37
C ALA A 52 10.21 -14.85 2.90
N SER A 53 10.57 -13.93 2.02
CA SER A 53 10.37 -12.48 2.15
C SER A 53 9.06 -12.13 2.88
N GLY A 54 9.12 -11.23 3.87
CA GLY A 54 7.96 -10.77 4.63
C GLY A 54 7.29 -11.77 5.60
N GLN A 55 7.74 -13.03 5.67
CA GLN A 55 7.10 -14.06 6.51
C GLN A 55 7.64 -14.14 7.94
N ASN A 56 6.90 -14.85 8.80
CA ASN A 56 7.20 -15.02 10.24
C ASN A 56 7.59 -16.46 10.58
N ILE A 57 8.49 -16.63 11.56
CA ILE A 57 8.82 -17.93 12.18
C ILE A 57 8.99 -17.79 13.70
N THR A 58 8.48 -18.74 14.46
CA THR A 58 8.70 -18.83 15.91
C THR A 58 10.06 -19.45 16.20
N LEU A 59 10.84 -18.80 17.06
CA LEU A 59 12.12 -19.29 17.56
C LEU A 59 12.01 -19.61 19.05
N THR A 60 12.54 -20.77 19.44
CA THR A 60 12.49 -21.29 20.81
C THR A 60 13.91 -21.37 21.38
N ALA A 61 14.21 -20.52 22.35
CA ALA A 61 15.44 -20.64 23.14
C ALA A 61 15.23 -21.62 24.31
N LYS A 62 16.21 -22.48 24.60
CA LYS A 62 16.21 -23.33 25.80
C LYS A 62 17.47 -23.08 26.63
N LEU A 63 17.30 -22.67 27.89
CA LEU A 63 18.39 -22.42 28.83
C LEU A 63 18.46 -23.52 29.89
N THR A 64 19.66 -24.08 30.09
CA THR A 64 19.94 -25.10 31.10
C THR A 64 21.26 -24.85 31.83
N SER A 65 21.42 -25.42 33.03
CA SER A 65 22.70 -25.54 33.77
C SER A 65 22.81 -26.97 34.28
N ASP A 66 23.96 -27.61 34.07
CA ASP A 66 24.19 -29.02 34.48
C ASP A 66 23.07 -29.99 34.04
N GLY A 67 22.45 -29.70 32.88
CA GLY A 67 21.31 -30.44 32.32
C GLY A 67 19.92 -30.10 32.90
N GLN A 68 19.84 -29.27 33.94
CA GLN A 68 18.57 -28.83 34.53
C GLN A 68 18.05 -27.55 33.86
N PRO A 69 16.74 -27.40 33.62
CA PRO A 69 16.16 -26.18 33.06
C PRO A 69 16.26 -25.00 34.03
N LEU A 70 16.51 -23.80 33.49
CA LEU A 70 16.53 -22.57 34.27
C LEU A 70 15.30 -21.71 33.99
N ALA A 71 14.40 -21.62 34.96
CA ALA A 71 13.17 -20.82 34.89
C ALA A 71 13.38 -19.36 35.30
N GLY A 72 12.53 -18.46 34.80
CA GLY A 72 12.50 -17.04 35.17
C GLY A 72 13.74 -16.25 34.74
N LYS A 73 14.51 -16.73 33.77
CA LYS A 73 15.72 -16.07 33.25
C LYS A 73 15.38 -15.28 31.99
N GLN A 74 15.95 -14.08 31.90
CA GLN A 74 15.73 -13.19 30.76
C GLN A 74 16.65 -13.56 29.59
N ILE A 75 16.06 -13.88 28.44
CA ILE A 75 16.75 -14.07 27.17
C ILE A 75 16.50 -12.84 26.29
N VAL A 76 17.57 -12.29 25.72
CA VAL A 76 17.53 -11.18 24.75
C VAL A 76 17.79 -11.74 23.36
N PHE A 77 16.97 -11.34 22.39
CA PHE A 77 17.04 -11.79 21.00
C PHE A 77 17.36 -10.63 20.07
N VAL A 78 18.30 -10.84 19.13
CA VAL A 78 18.72 -9.85 18.13
C VAL A 78 18.91 -10.54 16.77
N ALA A 79 18.39 -9.96 15.69
CA ALA A 79 18.69 -10.39 14.32
C ALA A 79 19.68 -9.43 13.65
N THR A 80 20.49 -9.92 12.70
CA THR A 80 21.33 -9.06 11.84
C THR A 80 20.52 -8.24 10.85
N LEU A 81 19.29 -8.67 10.54
CA LEU A 81 18.33 -8.05 9.63
C LEU A 81 16.93 -8.53 10.00
N GLY A 82 15.88 -7.73 9.79
CA GLY A 82 14.49 -8.09 10.15
C GLY A 82 14.07 -7.62 11.55
N PHE A 83 12.91 -8.09 12.00
CA PHE A 83 12.30 -7.69 13.27
C PHE A 83 12.07 -8.90 14.19
N ILE A 84 12.11 -8.68 15.50
CA ILE A 84 11.87 -9.72 16.52
C ILE A 84 10.88 -9.20 17.56
N ASN A 85 9.83 -9.99 17.84
CA ASN A 85 8.84 -9.67 18.86
C ASN A 85 8.37 -10.91 19.64
N PRO A 86 8.48 -10.93 20.99
CA PRO A 86 9.21 -9.97 21.82
C PRO A 86 10.73 -10.14 21.68
N ASN A 87 11.48 -9.04 21.62
CA ASN A 87 12.96 -9.08 21.62
C ASN A 87 13.56 -9.46 22.98
N VAL A 88 12.74 -9.53 24.03
CA VAL A 88 13.11 -10.00 25.36
C VAL A 88 12.02 -10.93 25.89
N ALA A 89 12.37 -12.15 26.26
CA ALA A 89 11.43 -13.11 26.84
C ALA A 89 12.00 -13.80 28.09
N MET A 90 11.12 -14.22 28.99
CA MET A 90 11.48 -14.98 30.19
C MET A 90 11.34 -16.48 29.94
N THR A 91 12.24 -17.28 30.52
CA THR A 91 12.13 -18.74 30.47
C THR A 91 11.02 -19.27 31.37
N ASN A 92 10.26 -20.25 30.89
CA ASN A 92 9.26 -20.99 31.66
C ASN A 92 9.92 -22.03 32.60
N GLU A 93 9.12 -22.83 33.32
CA GLU A 93 9.59 -23.88 34.23
C GLU A 93 10.47 -24.96 33.55
N GLU A 94 10.30 -25.15 32.24
CA GLU A 94 11.05 -26.10 31.40
C GLU A 94 12.30 -25.47 30.75
N GLY A 95 12.58 -24.20 31.08
CA GLY A 95 13.73 -23.45 30.58
C GLY A 95 13.53 -22.83 29.19
N PHE A 96 12.31 -22.81 28.64
CA PHE A 96 12.01 -22.31 27.31
C PHE A 96 11.59 -20.84 27.30
N ALA A 97 12.16 -20.06 26.38
CA ALA A 97 11.72 -18.70 26.05
C ALA A 97 11.39 -18.62 24.54
N LEU A 98 10.24 -18.04 24.20
CA LEU A 98 9.72 -17.96 22.84
C LEU A 98 9.82 -16.54 22.28
N THR A 99 10.09 -16.43 20.98
CA THR A 99 9.96 -15.18 20.22
C THR A 99 9.52 -15.45 18.78
N VAL A 100 9.04 -14.43 18.08
CA VAL A 100 8.74 -14.47 16.64
C VAL A 100 9.74 -13.60 15.89
N TYR A 101 10.42 -14.18 14.91
CA TYR A 101 11.21 -13.46 13.91
C TYR A 101 10.35 -13.16 12.68
N THR A 102 10.39 -11.92 12.20
CA THR A 102 9.77 -11.44 10.97
C THR A 102 10.87 -11.08 9.97
N ALA A 103 10.90 -11.78 8.84
CA ALA A 103 11.77 -11.42 7.73
C ALA A 103 11.30 -10.11 7.08
N PRO A 104 12.19 -9.19 6.69
CA PRO A 104 11.82 -8.05 5.87
C PRO A 104 11.59 -8.49 4.42
N GLU A 105 11.17 -7.54 3.58
CA GLU A 105 11.17 -7.76 2.14
C GLU A 105 12.59 -7.71 1.55
N VAL A 106 12.98 -8.71 0.75
CA VAL A 106 14.30 -8.78 0.10
C VAL A 106 14.18 -9.14 -1.39
N SER A 107 14.88 -8.37 -2.24
CA SER A 107 14.99 -8.61 -3.69
C SER A 107 16.15 -9.54 -4.07
N VAL A 108 16.98 -9.95 -3.11
CA VAL A 108 18.10 -10.88 -3.28
C VAL A 108 18.13 -11.85 -2.10
N ARG A 109 18.42 -13.13 -2.37
CA ARG A 109 18.56 -14.19 -1.35
C ARG A 109 19.55 -13.74 -0.28
N THR A 110 19.07 -13.55 0.95
CA THR A 110 19.83 -12.87 2.01
C THR A 110 20.01 -13.78 3.22
N ASN A 111 21.25 -13.93 3.69
CA ASN A 111 21.55 -14.65 4.92
C ASN A 111 21.30 -13.74 6.14
N VAL A 112 20.63 -14.28 7.16
CA VAL A 112 20.39 -13.62 8.45
C VAL A 112 20.92 -14.49 9.59
N THR A 113 21.37 -13.88 10.68
CA THR A 113 21.67 -14.60 11.92
C THR A 113 20.83 -14.02 13.05
N VAL A 114 20.13 -14.90 13.77
CA VAL A 114 19.44 -14.54 15.02
C VAL A 114 20.28 -15.04 16.19
N THR A 115 20.59 -14.14 17.11
CA THR A 115 21.34 -14.41 18.34
C THR A 115 20.38 -14.35 19.52
N ALA A 116 20.31 -15.43 20.30
CA ALA A 116 19.73 -15.43 21.64
C ALA A 116 20.85 -15.31 22.68
N SER A 117 20.67 -14.45 23.67
CA SER A 117 21.68 -14.13 24.68
C SER A 117 21.09 -14.15 26.09
N PHE A 118 21.68 -14.98 26.96
CA PHE A 118 21.56 -14.86 28.41
C PHE A 118 22.81 -14.15 28.95
N LEU A 119 22.64 -13.00 29.60
CA LEU A 119 23.76 -12.18 30.08
C LEU A 119 24.46 -12.73 31.34
N GLY A 120 23.91 -13.78 31.95
CA GLY A 120 24.31 -14.26 33.26
C GLY A 120 23.65 -13.47 34.40
N ASP A 121 23.78 -13.98 35.62
CA ASP A 121 23.32 -13.33 36.85
C ASP A 121 24.33 -13.58 38.00
N LEU A 122 23.89 -13.50 39.27
CA LEU A 122 24.78 -13.76 40.41
C LEU A 122 25.17 -15.23 40.57
N GLU A 123 24.37 -16.17 40.07
CA GLU A 123 24.56 -17.61 40.20
C GLU A 123 25.06 -18.27 38.91
N TYR A 124 24.66 -17.75 37.75
CA TYR A 124 24.87 -18.37 36.44
C TYR A 124 25.73 -17.52 35.50
N ASP A 125 26.63 -18.16 34.76
CA ASP A 125 27.38 -17.53 33.67
C ASP A 125 26.48 -17.28 32.47
N GLY A 126 26.80 -16.23 31.71
CA GLY A 126 26.11 -15.92 30.46
C GLY A 126 26.42 -16.93 29.35
N SER A 127 25.48 -17.09 28.43
CA SER A 127 25.62 -17.96 27.25
C SER A 127 24.83 -17.40 26.08
N THR A 128 25.24 -17.78 24.86
CA THR A 128 24.66 -17.30 23.61
C THR A 128 24.40 -18.47 22.67
N ALA A 129 23.28 -18.42 21.95
CA ALA A 129 22.93 -19.37 20.89
C ALA A 129 22.66 -18.63 19.58
N LEU A 130 22.94 -19.29 18.45
CA LEU A 130 22.73 -18.74 17.12
C LEU A 130 21.71 -19.60 16.36
N SER A 131 20.93 -18.95 15.50
CA SER A 131 20.11 -19.56 14.47
C SER A 131 20.43 -18.89 13.13
N GLN A 132 20.74 -19.69 12.12
CA GLN A 132 21.14 -19.21 10.79
C GLN A 132 19.95 -19.30 9.81
N GLY A 133 19.46 -18.14 9.38
CA GLY A 133 18.35 -18.04 8.45
C GLY A 133 18.81 -17.72 7.03
N ILE A 134 18.07 -18.23 6.05
CA ILE A 134 18.08 -17.73 4.67
C ILE A 134 16.70 -17.13 4.38
N ILE A 135 16.68 -15.86 4.00
CA ILE A 135 15.51 -15.20 3.44
C ILE A 135 15.53 -15.42 1.93
N GLU A 136 14.56 -16.15 1.42
CA GLU A 136 14.34 -16.33 -0.01
C GLU A 136 13.68 -15.06 -0.60
N VAL A 137 13.98 -14.80 -1.87
CA VAL A 137 13.44 -13.66 -2.61
C VAL A 137 11.91 -13.74 -2.66
N GLY A 138 11.26 -12.60 -2.47
CA GLY A 138 9.83 -12.43 -2.73
C GLY A 138 9.59 -11.19 -3.58
N LEU A 139 8.38 -11.09 -4.12
CA LEU A 139 7.92 -9.87 -4.78
C LEU A 139 7.31 -8.94 -3.72
N PRO A 140 7.61 -7.62 -3.75
CA PRO A 140 7.03 -6.68 -2.80
C PRO A 140 5.50 -6.73 -2.80
N ALA A 141 4.91 -6.88 -1.61
CA ALA A 141 3.46 -6.83 -1.46
C ALA A 141 2.90 -5.44 -1.83
N ALA A 142 1.75 -5.43 -2.50
CA ALA A 142 1.00 -4.23 -2.85
C ALA A 142 -0.40 -4.28 -2.22
N SER A 143 -0.83 -3.16 -1.64
CA SER A 143 -2.21 -2.90 -1.22
C SER A 143 -2.53 -1.46 -1.60
N VAL A 144 -3.33 -1.28 -2.66
CA VAL A 144 -3.51 0.02 -3.33
C VAL A 144 -4.99 0.21 -3.67
N SER A 145 -5.51 1.41 -3.41
CA SER A 145 -6.87 1.81 -3.83
C SER A 145 -6.83 2.96 -4.83
N GLY A 146 -7.70 2.92 -5.84
CA GLY A 146 -7.74 3.91 -6.91
C GLY A 146 -8.90 3.73 -7.88
N ALA A 147 -9.08 4.66 -8.80
CA ALA A 147 -10.06 4.53 -9.88
C ALA A 147 -9.58 3.48 -10.89
N SER A 148 -10.44 2.52 -11.21
CA SER A 148 -10.20 1.49 -12.23
C SER A 148 -10.67 1.97 -13.61
N PHE A 149 -9.80 1.87 -14.61
CA PHE A 149 -10.07 2.17 -16.02
C PHE A 149 -9.74 0.94 -16.86
N ALA A 150 -10.63 0.56 -17.78
CA ALA A 150 -10.32 -0.43 -18.79
C ALA A 150 -9.06 -0.02 -19.59
N VAL A 151 -8.20 -0.97 -19.95
CA VAL A 151 -7.08 -0.70 -20.87
C VAL A 151 -7.66 -0.34 -22.25
N PRO A 152 -7.35 0.85 -22.81
CA PRO A 152 -7.76 1.22 -24.16
C PRO A 152 -7.29 0.18 -25.19
N GLU A 153 -8.13 -0.12 -26.18
CA GLU A 153 -7.81 -1.10 -27.24
C GLU A 153 -6.45 -0.83 -27.90
N THR A 154 -6.12 0.45 -28.12
CA THR A 154 -4.84 0.93 -28.68
C THR A 154 -3.60 0.61 -27.84
N LEU A 155 -3.76 0.17 -26.58
CA LEU A 155 -2.66 -0.18 -25.67
C LEU A 155 -2.60 -1.68 -25.32
N LYS A 156 -3.55 -2.50 -25.81
CA LYS A 156 -3.59 -3.94 -25.48
C LYS A 156 -2.39 -4.72 -26.02
N ASP A 157 -1.87 -4.34 -27.18
CA ASP A 157 -0.68 -4.98 -27.76
C ASP A 157 0.57 -4.69 -26.94
N ASP A 158 0.76 -3.45 -26.45
CA ASP A 158 1.86 -3.07 -25.55
C ASP A 158 1.78 -3.82 -24.21
N VAL A 159 0.57 -3.96 -23.64
CA VAL A 159 0.33 -4.72 -22.41
C VAL A 159 0.60 -6.21 -22.61
N SER A 160 0.20 -6.77 -23.76
CA SER A 160 0.45 -8.17 -24.11
C SER A 160 1.95 -8.43 -24.31
N SER A 161 2.64 -7.53 -25.01
CA SER A 161 4.09 -7.57 -25.19
C SER A 161 4.83 -7.50 -23.86
N TYR A 162 4.44 -6.60 -22.94
CA TYR A 162 5.00 -6.57 -21.58
C TYR A 162 4.79 -7.90 -20.86
N ARG A 163 3.57 -8.47 -20.93
CA ARG A 163 3.22 -9.74 -20.28
C ARG A 163 4.15 -10.88 -20.71
N ASP A 164 4.50 -10.95 -21.99
CA ASP A 164 5.40 -11.96 -22.55
C ASP A 164 6.89 -11.71 -22.21
N THR A 165 7.26 -10.51 -21.77
CA THR A 165 8.61 -10.20 -21.28
C THR A 165 8.84 -10.49 -19.79
N VAL A 166 7.79 -10.83 -19.02
CA VAL A 166 7.91 -11.13 -17.60
C VAL A 166 8.77 -12.38 -17.39
N PRO A 167 9.92 -12.30 -16.69
CA PRO A 167 10.83 -13.44 -16.56
C PRO A 167 10.23 -14.64 -15.83
N GLU A 168 10.57 -15.85 -16.29
CA GLU A 168 10.09 -17.13 -15.72
C GLU A 168 10.47 -17.31 -14.24
N ASP A 169 11.60 -16.77 -13.78
CA ASP A 169 11.98 -16.75 -12.38
C ASP A 169 11.10 -15.81 -11.54
N VAL A 170 10.67 -14.67 -12.10
CA VAL A 170 9.65 -13.79 -11.49
C VAL A 170 8.28 -14.48 -11.45
N LEU A 171 7.88 -15.17 -12.53
CA LEU A 171 6.61 -15.93 -12.55
C LEU A 171 6.57 -17.04 -11.50
N ARG A 172 7.70 -17.68 -11.18
CA ARG A 172 7.80 -18.70 -10.11
C ARG A 172 7.70 -18.14 -8.70
N LEU A 173 7.89 -16.83 -8.51
CA LEU A 173 7.65 -16.16 -7.22
C LEU A 173 6.17 -15.79 -7.04
N LEU A 174 5.39 -15.72 -8.12
CA LEU A 174 3.94 -15.58 -8.03
C LEU A 174 3.33 -16.90 -7.58
N LEU A 175 2.49 -16.86 -6.54
CA LEU A 175 1.74 -18.03 -6.07
C LEU A 175 0.50 -18.34 -6.94
N ILE A 176 0.37 -17.66 -8.08
CA ILE A 176 -0.72 -17.75 -9.05
C ILE A 176 -0.17 -17.63 -10.48
N THR A 177 -0.89 -18.18 -11.46
CA THR A 177 -0.64 -17.88 -12.87
C THR A 177 -0.90 -16.40 -13.14
N LEU A 178 0.00 -15.72 -13.87
CA LEU A 178 -0.19 -14.33 -14.29
C LEU A 178 -1.51 -14.18 -15.08
N PRO A 179 -2.49 -13.37 -14.61
CA PRO A 179 -3.78 -13.27 -15.28
C PRO A 179 -3.71 -12.73 -16.72
N SER A 180 -4.81 -12.91 -17.46
CA SER A 180 -4.96 -12.42 -18.83
C SER A 180 -5.68 -11.07 -18.92
N GLU A 181 -6.60 -10.78 -18.01
CA GLU A 181 -7.23 -9.46 -17.93
C GLU A 181 -6.31 -8.45 -17.26
N SER A 182 -6.50 -7.19 -17.62
CA SER A 182 -5.80 -6.07 -16.99
C SER A 182 -6.60 -4.79 -17.05
N PHE A 183 -6.32 -3.89 -16.10
CA PHE A 183 -6.90 -2.55 -16.03
C PHE A 183 -5.84 -1.56 -15.55
N ILE A 184 -6.04 -0.28 -15.83
CA ILE A 184 -5.23 0.81 -15.31
C ILE A 184 -5.86 1.26 -13.99
N LEU A 185 -5.07 1.25 -12.91
CA LEU A 185 -5.45 1.78 -11.61
C LEU A 185 -4.80 3.15 -11.41
N ALA A 186 -5.62 4.19 -11.23
CA ALA A 186 -5.12 5.54 -10.91
C ALA A 186 -5.38 5.89 -9.44
N THR A 187 -4.32 6.24 -8.73
CA THR A 187 -4.39 6.80 -7.37
C THR A 187 -4.31 8.33 -7.45
N SER A 188 -4.17 9.04 -6.31
CA SER A 188 -3.98 10.50 -6.35
C SER A 188 -2.62 10.94 -6.91
N GLU A 189 -1.61 10.07 -6.83
CA GLU A 189 -0.21 10.37 -7.20
C GLU A 189 0.28 9.58 -8.41
N ASP A 190 -0.16 8.31 -8.55
CA ASP A 190 0.48 7.30 -9.38
C ASP A 190 -0.52 6.57 -10.30
N LEU A 191 0.04 5.93 -11.33
CA LEU A 191 -0.66 5.00 -12.21
C LEU A 191 0.00 3.62 -12.15
N TYR A 192 -0.84 2.60 -12.11
CA TYR A 192 -0.43 1.20 -12.14
C TYR A 192 -1.12 0.48 -13.28
N LEU A 193 -0.42 -0.45 -13.93
CA LEU A 193 -1.07 -1.52 -14.68
C LEU A 193 -1.34 -2.67 -13.69
N VAL A 194 -2.58 -3.14 -13.62
CA VAL A 194 -2.96 -4.27 -12.77
C VAL A 194 -3.35 -5.45 -13.66
N PHE A 195 -2.65 -6.58 -13.54
CA PHE A 195 -3.11 -7.86 -14.07
C PHE A 195 -4.01 -8.53 -13.03
N ALA A 196 -5.22 -8.92 -13.42
CA ALA A 196 -6.23 -9.46 -12.52
C ALA A 196 -7.10 -10.53 -13.19
N ASP A 197 -7.83 -11.30 -12.39
CA ASP A 197 -8.74 -12.36 -12.86
C ASP A 197 -10.02 -11.81 -13.52
N HIS A 198 -10.42 -10.59 -13.16
CA HIS A 198 -11.48 -9.81 -13.79
C HIS A 198 -11.18 -8.30 -13.70
N SER A 199 -11.94 -7.50 -14.43
CA SER A 199 -11.89 -6.04 -14.40
C SER A 199 -13.28 -5.41 -14.39
N ASP A 200 -13.45 -4.28 -13.72
CA ASP A 200 -14.70 -3.55 -13.63
C ASP A 200 -14.43 -2.05 -13.37
N LYS A 201 -15.42 -1.20 -13.61
CA LYS A 201 -15.38 0.24 -13.31
C LYS A 201 -15.81 0.51 -11.87
N GLY A 202 -15.07 1.40 -11.19
CA GLY A 202 -15.32 1.76 -9.80
C GLY A 202 -14.06 2.16 -9.06
N LEU A 203 -14.20 2.35 -7.74
CA LEU A 203 -13.07 2.53 -6.85
C LEU A 203 -12.57 1.14 -6.49
N ALA A 204 -11.47 0.73 -7.12
CA ALA A 204 -10.88 -0.57 -6.91
C ALA A 204 -9.99 -0.57 -5.66
N HIS A 205 -10.01 -1.66 -4.90
CA HIS A 205 -8.99 -2.00 -3.92
C HIS A 205 -8.28 -3.28 -4.40
N VAL A 206 -6.95 -3.21 -4.50
CA VAL A 206 -6.11 -4.27 -5.07
C VAL A 206 -5.09 -4.72 -4.04
N GLU A 207 -5.14 -5.99 -3.65
CA GLU A 207 -4.05 -6.67 -2.94
C GLU A 207 -3.31 -7.60 -3.90
N GLY A 208 -1.98 -7.62 -3.82
CA GLY A 208 -1.17 -8.43 -4.74
C GLY A 208 0.33 -8.24 -4.57
N TRP A 209 1.06 -8.41 -5.67
CA TRP A 209 2.51 -8.29 -5.73
C TRP A 209 2.94 -7.31 -6.82
N MET A 210 3.93 -6.48 -6.53
CA MET A 210 4.51 -5.56 -7.50
C MET A 210 5.62 -6.26 -8.29
N LEU A 211 5.56 -6.20 -9.62
CA LEU A 211 6.60 -6.72 -10.49
C LEU A 211 7.84 -5.80 -10.48
N PRO A 212 9.06 -6.35 -10.68
CA PRO A 212 10.29 -5.57 -10.62
C PRO A 212 10.52 -4.66 -11.84
N GLN A 213 9.77 -4.87 -12.94
CA GLN A 213 9.86 -4.06 -14.15
C GLN A 213 8.61 -3.20 -14.30
N ASN A 214 8.80 -1.92 -14.59
CA ASN A 214 7.71 -1.02 -14.97
C ASN A 214 7.33 -1.23 -16.43
N ILE A 215 6.05 -1.03 -16.77
CA ILE A 215 5.61 -0.87 -18.16
C ILE A 215 5.69 0.61 -18.56
N ASN A 216 5.93 0.90 -19.84
CA ASN A 216 5.87 2.25 -20.38
C ASN A 216 4.80 2.31 -21.47
N LEU A 217 3.64 2.90 -21.15
CA LEU A 217 2.57 3.14 -22.13
C LEU A 217 2.57 4.63 -22.50
N THR A 218 2.60 4.93 -23.79
CA THR A 218 2.59 6.29 -24.37
C THR A 218 3.62 7.29 -23.80
N GLY A 219 4.73 6.82 -23.19
CA GLY A 219 5.69 7.68 -22.51
C GLY A 219 5.32 8.01 -21.06
N ILE A 220 4.61 7.09 -20.40
CA ILE A 220 4.28 7.09 -18.97
C ILE A 220 4.76 5.76 -18.39
N SER A 221 5.78 5.82 -17.52
CA SER A 221 6.24 4.66 -16.74
C SER A 221 5.23 4.38 -15.64
N MET A 222 4.74 3.15 -15.56
CA MET A 222 3.80 2.67 -14.54
C MET A 222 4.35 1.41 -13.87
N SER A 223 4.24 1.34 -12.55
CA SER A 223 4.51 0.10 -11.83
C SER A 223 3.43 -0.93 -12.15
N VAL A 224 3.80 -2.21 -12.17
CA VAL A 224 2.87 -3.28 -12.53
C VAL A 224 2.55 -4.13 -11.31
N ILE A 225 1.26 -4.34 -11.06
CA ILE A 225 0.75 -5.17 -9.95
C ILE A 225 0.12 -6.43 -10.53
N VAL A 226 0.46 -7.59 -9.97
CA VAL A 226 -0.29 -8.83 -10.17
C VAL A 226 -1.23 -8.99 -8.99
N ALA A 227 -2.53 -8.85 -9.24
CA ALA A 227 -3.54 -8.92 -8.20
C ALA A 227 -3.72 -10.36 -7.70
N LYS A 228 -3.70 -10.51 -6.38
CA LYS A 228 -4.12 -11.72 -5.67
C LYS A 228 -5.63 -11.69 -5.38
N SER A 229 -6.15 -10.49 -5.11
CA SER A 229 -7.57 -10.24 -4.88
C SER A 229 -7.90 -8.78 -5.17
N ILE A 230 -9.06 -8.54 -5.77
CA ILE A 230 -9.59 -7.21 -6.07
C ILE A 230 -11.03 -7.08 -5.57
N THR A 231 -11.43 -5.86 -5.26
CA THR A 231 -12.85 -5.49 -5.06
C THR A 231 -13.12 -4.13 -5.70
N PHE A 232 -14.37 -3.87 -6.10
CA PHE A 232 -14.79 -2.60 -6.71
C PHE A 232 -15.97 -1.99 -5.95
N GLU A 233 -15.79 -0.79 -5.42
CA GLU A 233 -16.87 0.01 -4.84
C GLU A 233 -17.53 0.90 -5.91
N LYS A 234 -18.87 0.92 -5.93
CA LYS A 234 -19.68 1.66 -6.94
C LYS A 234 -20.73 2.60 -6.36
N GLU A 235 -20.92 2.61 -5.04
CA GLU A 235 -21.81 3.53 -4.33
C GLU A 235 -20.96 4.58 -3.62
N GLY A 236 -21.14 5.85 -3.97
CA GLY A 236 -20.35 6.95 -3.40
C GLY A 236 -20.97 7.57 -2.16
N VAL A 237 -20.16 8.37 -1.46
CA VAL A 237 -20.65 9.23 -0.37
C VAL A 237 -21.45 10.40 -0.97
N PRO A 238 -22.64 10.76 -0.43
CA PRO A 238 -23.42 11.89 -0.92
C PRO A 238 -22.62 13.19 -0.97
N ALA A 239 -22.69 13.91 -2.11
CA ALA A 239 -22.06 15.20 -2.31
C ALA A 239 -22.82 16.03 -3.36
N THR A 240 -22.65 17.35 -3.31
CA THR A 240 -23.18 18.29 -4.31
C THR A 240 -22.09 18.77 -5.29
N VAL A 241 -22.50 19.30 -6.44
CA VAL A 241 -21.56 19.84 -7.44
C VAL A 241 -20.83 21.06 -6.87
N GLY A 242 -21.54 21.92 -6.13
CA GLY A 242 -20.98 23.10 -5.48
C GLY A 242 -19.90 22.77 -4.45
N GLU A 243 -20.12 21.77 -3.58
CA GLU A 243 -19.13 21.33 -2.58
C GLU A 243 -17.84 20.83 -3.24
N ILE A 244 -17.97 19.97 -4.27
CA ILE A 244 -16.82 19.39 -4.98
C ILE A 244 -16.00 20.47 -5.69
N LEU A 245 -16.66 21.45 -6.32
CA LEU A 245 -15.97 22.55 -7.02
C LEU A 245 -15.34 23.57 -6.06
N ALA A 246 -15.89 23.72 -4.86
CA ALA A 246 -15.33 24.58 -3.81
C ALA A 246 -14.11 23.97 -3.12
N SER A 247 -14.17 22.67 -2.79
CA SER A 247 -13.17 21.96 -1.96
C SER A 247 -12.53 20.78 -2.68
N LEU A 248 -12.10 20.95 -3.94
CA LEU A 248 -11.61 19.85 -4.79
C LEU A 248 -10.54 18.97 -4.13
N ASP A 249 -9.64 19.55 -3.33
CA ASP A 249 -8.60 18.79 -2.61
C ASP A 249 -9.18 17.73 -1.66
N ASP A 250 -10.33 18.01 -1.04
CA ASP A 250 -11.04 17.07 -0.16
C ASP A 250 -11.76 15.96 -0.93
N TYR A 251 -11.93 16.08 -2.24
CA TYR A 251 -12.68 15.12 -3.08
C TYR A 251 -11.80 14.32 -4.06
N LYS A 252 -10.50 14.61 -4.17
CA LYS A 252 -9.58 13.88 -5.05
C LYS A 252 -9.68 12.36 -4.87
N PHE A 253 -9.99 11.65 -5.95
CA PHE A 253 -10.16 10.20 -6.00
C PHE A 253 -11.21 9.62 -5.05
N LYS A 254 -12.09 10.45 -4.48
CA LYS A 254 -13.27 9.96 -3.75
C LYS A 254 -14.36 9.57 -4.71
N LEU A 255 -14.99 8.42 -4.43
CA LEU A 255 -16.24 8.00 -5.03
C LEU A 255 -17.39 8.78 -4.36
N VAL A 256 -18.11 9.57 -5.14
CA VAL A 256 -19.19 10.44 -4.68
C VAL A 256 -20.51 10.08 -5.34
N LYS A 257 -21.62 10.35 -4.64
CA LYS A 257 -22.99 10.14 -5.11
C LYS A 257 -23.70 11.48 -5.22
N ILE A 258 -24.00 11.90 -6.44
CA ILE A 258 -24.50 13.24 -6.75
C ILE A 258 -25.91 13.12 -7.34
N SER A 259 -26.86 13.86 -6.77
CA SER A 259 -28.19 14.07 -7.34
C SER A 259 -28.21 15.42 -8.06
N ALA A 260 -28.31 15.42 -9.38
CA ALA A 260 -28.19 16.61 -10.22
C ALA A 260 -28.88 16.43 -11.58
N ASN A 261 -29.05 17.52 -12.33
CA ASN A 261 -29.42 17.43 -13.74
C ASN A 261 -28.18 16.99 -14.52
N ARG A 262 -28.30 15.90 -15.27
CA ARG A 262 -27.25 15.33 -16.11
C ARG A 262 -27.57 15.54 -17.57
N ARG A 263 -26.64 16.14 -18.31
CA ARG A 263 -26.69 16.21 -19.78
C ARG A 263 -25.53 15.42 -20.35
N GLN A 264 -25.80 14.45 -21.22
CA GLN A 264 -24.77 13.61 -21.84
C GLN A 264 -25.04 13.29 -23.31
N VAL A 265 -23.95 12.98 -24.00
CA VAL A 265 -23.92 12.49 -25.38
C VAL A 265 -22.99 11.29 -25.45
N SER A 266 -23.43 10.27 -26.19
CA SER A 266 -22.64 9.06 -26.46
C SER A 266 -22.22 9.04 -27.92
N ILE A 267 -20.94 8.73 -28.15
CA ILE A 267 -20.25 8.84 -29.42
C ILE A 267 -19.58 7.51 -29.71
N LEU A 268 -19.76 6.96 -30.91
CA LEU A 268 -18.84 5.95 -31.45
C LEU A 268 -17.68 6.71 -32.11
N TYR A 269 -16.47 6.55 -31.58
CA TYR A 269 -15.29 7.21 -32.09
C TYR A 269 -14.40 6.25 -32.87
N ASP A 270 -14.35 6.48 -34.19
CA ASP A 270 -13.37 5.90 -35.12
C ASP A 270 -12.16 6.85 -35.23
N PRO A 271 -10.96 6.47 -34.77
CA PRO A 271 -9.75 7.23 -35.03
C PRO A 271 -9.44 7.20 -36.54
N ASP A 272 -9.32 8.36 -37.18
CA ASP A 272 -9.04 8.48 -38.62
C ASP A 272 -7.64 7.96 -39.06
N GLU A 273 -6.89 7.29 -38.17
CA GLU A 273 -5.68 6.52 -38.47
C GLU A 273 -5.78 5.09 -37.91
N PRO A 274 -5.25 4.06 -38.61
CA PRO A 274 -5.35 2.67 -38.18
C PRO A 274 -4.76 2.40 -36.78
N PRO A 275 -5.34 1.47 -35.99
CA PRO A 275 -6.43 0.56 -36.37
C PRO A 275 -7.83 1.21 -36.23
N TYR A 276 -8.69 0.95 -37.22
CA TYR A 276 -10.09 1.41 -37.32
C TYR A 276 -11.00 0.75 -36.26
N ILE A 277 -10.72 0.96 -34.99
CA ILE A 277 -11.48 0.40 -33.87
C ILE A 277 -12.39 1.49 -33.33
N GLU A 278 -13.67 1.43 -33.72
CA GLU A 278 -14.71 2.21 -33.08
C GLU A 278 -14.82 1.81 -31.60
N PHE A 279 -14.58 2.75 -30.69
CA PHE A 279 -14.89 2.57 -29.27
C PHE A 279 -15.90 3.62 -28.79
N PRO A 280 -16.81 3.23 -27.88
CA PRO A 280 -17.81 4.15 -27.38
C PRO A 280 -17.24 5.08 -26.31
N ILE A 281 -17.74 6.30 -26.31
CA ILE A 281 -17.41 7.33 -25.34
C ILE A 281 -18.71 8.01 -24.92
N THR A 282 -19.00 8.04 -23.62
CA THR A 282 -20.03 8.93 -23.07
C THR A 282 -19.34 10.13 -22.44
N VAL A 283 -19.76 11.34 -22.80
CA VAL A 283 -19.29 12.61 -22.19
C VAL A 283 -20.47 13.52 -21.86
N GLY A 284 -20.34 14.31 -20.80
CA GLY A 284 -21.41 15.18 -20.34
C GLY A 284 -21.03 16.06 -19.16
N TYR A 285 -22.04 16.56 -18.45
CA TYR A 285 -21.86 17.24 -17.17
C TYR A 285 -23.07 17.07 -16.24
N LEU A 286 -22.82 17.32 -14.95
CA LEU A 286 -23.80 17.48 -13.89
C LEU A 286 -23.94 18.96 -13.52
N ILE A 287 -25.17 19.42 -13.31
CA ILE A 287 -25.49 20.76 -12.80
C ILE A 287 -26.68 20.71 -11.82
N GLU A 288 -26.60 21.43 -10.71
CA GLU A 288 -27.64 21.39 -9.67
C GLU A 288 -28.97 21.99 -10.14
N LYS A 289 -28.91 23.08 -10.90
CA LYS A 289 -30.08 23.79 -11.45
C LYS A 289 -29.99 23.76 -12.97
N PRO A 290 -31.01 23.24 -13.68
CA PRO A 290 -31.00 23.25 -15.14
C PRO A 290 -31.18 24.69 -15.61
N VAL A 291 -30.39 25.10 -16.61
CA VAL A 291 -30.45 26.47 -17.15
C VAL A 291 -31.64 26.59 -18.10
N GLU A 292 -31.66 25.77 -19.16
CA GLU A 292 -32.82 25.54 -20.04
C GLU A 292 -32.81 24.07 -20.52
N PRO A 293 -33.97 23.40 -20.63
CA PRO A 293 -34.07 22.08 -21.26
C PRO A 293 -33.86 22.20 -22.78
N LEU A 294 -33.05 21.30 -23.35
CA LEU A 294 -32.82 21.30 -24.80
C LEU A 294 -33.83 20.38 -25.50
N ASP A 295 -34.33 20.82 -26.67
CA ASP A 295 -35.09 19.95 -27.57
C ASP A 295 -34.13 19.01 -28.32
N VAL A 296 -33.69 17.96 -27.62
CA VAL A 296 -32.82 16.92 -28.15
C VAL A 296 -33.44 16.24 -29.39
N ILE A 297 -34.77 16.10 -29.42
CA ILE A 297 -35.50 15.49 -30.55
C ILE A 297 -35.45 16.41 -31.77
N GLY A 298 -35.76 17.70 -31.61
CA GLY A 298 -35.66 18.70 -32.66
C GLY A 298 -34.25 18.75 -33.25
N MET A 299 -33.21 18.80 -32.41
CA MET A 299 -31.82 18.78 -32.87
C MET A 299 -31.41 17.49 -33.60
N MET A 300 -31.89 16.33 -33.14
CA MET A 300 -31.66 15.04 -33.82
C MET A 300 -32.35 14.99 -35.19
N LEU A 301 -33.59 15.47 -35.28
CA LEU A 301 -34.37 15.48 -36.53
C LEU A 301 -33.82 16.49 -37.55
N GLU A 302 -33.41 17.69 -37.12
CA GLU A 302 -32.83 18.71 -37.99
C GLU A 302 -31.49 18.30 -38.62
N ARG A 303 -30.73 17.40 -37.96
CA ARG A 303 -29.37 17.04 -38.37
C ARG A 303 -29.15 15.54 -38.61
N ALA A 304 -30.21 14.77 -38.87
CA ALA A 304 -30.17 13.31 -38.97
C ALA A 304 -29.09 12.74 -39.92
N GLY A 305 -28.64 13.50 -40.93
CA GLY A 305 -27.51 13.15 -41.79
C GLY A 305 -26.14 13.20 -41.11
N ASP A 306 -25.89 14.21 -40.28
CA ASP A 306 -24.63 14.39 -39.52
C ASP A 306 -24.51 13.33 -38.41
N PHE A 307 -25.64 12.93 -37.83
CA PHE A 307 -25.73 11.83 -36.85
C PHE A 307 -25.35 10.47 -37.43
N ALA A 308 -25.50 10.27 -38.75
CA ALA A 308 -25.12 9.03 -39.43
C ALA A 308 -23.64 9.01 -39.89
N LEU A 309 -22.94 10.15 -39.82
CA LEU A 309 -21.62 10.36 -40.43
C LEU A 309 -20.70 11.18 -39.50
N LYS A 310 -20.16 10.52 -38.47
CA LYS A 310 -19.18 11.04 -37.49
C LYS A 310 -19.60 12.36 -36.81
N LEU A 311 -20.13 12.26 -35.59
CA LEU A 311 -20.44 13.41 -34.72
C LEU A 311 -19.24 14.37 -34.62
N ASP A 312 -19.36 15.54 -35.26
CA ASP A 312 -18.24 16.48 -35.33
C ASP A 312 -17.99 17.20 -33.99
N GLU A 313 -16.75 17.67 -33.81
CA GLU A 313 -16.33 18.31 -32.55
C GLU A 313 -17.13 19.59 -32.24
N GLN A 314 -17.57 20.33 -33.26
CA GLN A 314 -18.37 21.55 -33.10
C GLN A 314 -19.81 21.23 -32.69
N PHE A 315 -20.41 20.17 -33.25
CA PHE A 315 -21.71 19.66 -32.83
C PHE A 315 -21.67 19.29 -31.34
N ILE A 316 -20.71 18.48 -30.92
CA ILE A 316 -20.59 18.04 -29.51
C ILE A 316 -20.37 19.25 -28.60
N ARG A 317 -19.53 20.22 -28.98
CA ARG A 317 -19.36 21.50 -28.25
C ARG A 317 -20.64 22.33 -28.19
N SER A 318 -21.50 22.27 -29.20
CA SER A 318 -22.79 22.98 -29.23
C SER A 318 -23.86 22.31 -28.37
N PHE A 319 -23.84 20.97 -28.28
CA PHE A 319 -24.77 20.18 -27.47
C PHE A 319 -24.41 20.22 -25.99
N ILE A 320 -23.13 20.00 -25.66
CA ILE A 320 -22.58 20.14 -24.30
C ILE A 320 -22.18 21.61 -24.01
N LYS A 321 -22.87 22.58 -24.61
CA LYS A 321 -22.60 24.00 -24.40
C LYS A 321 -22.93 24.36 -22.94
N ASN A 322 -21.89 24.72 -22.20
CA ASN A 322 -21.90 24.75 -20.75
C ASN A 322 -21.80 26.19 -20.23
N GLU A 323 -22.76 26.61 -19.40
CA GLU A 323 -22.86 27.98 -18.87
C GLU A 323 -21.97 28.22 -17.64
N GLY A 324 -20.68 27.91 -17.76
CA GLY A 324 -19.62 28.38 -16.87
C GLY A 324 -19.24 27.47 -15.70
N ASN A 325 -18.65 28.08 -14.66
CA ASN A 325 -17.85 27.40 -13.63
C ASN A 325 -18.67 26.63 -12.56
N GLN A 326 -19.95 26.34 -12.79
CA GLN A 326 -20.85 25.69 -11.81
C GLN A 326 -21.26 24.26 -12.16
N SER A 327 -20.65 23.69 -13.20
CA SER A 327 -20.89 22.32 -13.67
C SER A 327 -19.71 21.41 -13.34
N LEU A 328 -20.00 20.13 -13.13
CA LEU A 328 -19.00 19.07 -13.03
C LEU A 328 -19.05 18.20 -14.28
N TRP A 329 -17.99 18.23 -15.08
CA TRP A 329 -17.89 17.38 -16.28
C TRP A 329 -17.82 15.92 -15.91
N LEU A 330 -18.35 15.05 -16.78
CA LEU A 330 -18.28 13.59 -16.62
C LEU A 330 -17.86 12.89 -17.91
N PHE A 331 -17.28 11.69 -17.76
CA PHE A 331 -17.03 10.77 -18.87
C PHE A 331 -17.03 9.30 -18.42
N ASN A 332 -17.30 8.40 -19.36
CA ASN A 332 -16.98 6.97 -19.27
C ASN A 332 -16.66 6.38 -20.66
N PHE A 333 -16.22 5.12 -20.71
CA PHE A 333 -15.85 4.40 -21.95
C PHE A 333 -16.93 3.42 -22.43
N GLU A 334 -18.19 3.68 -22.11
CA GLU A 334 -19.32 2.84 -22.50
C GLU A 334 -20.30 3.60 -23.40
N TYR A 335 -21.11 2.84 -24.15
CA TYR A 335 -22.14 3.39 -25.01
C TYR A 335 -23.46 3.50 -24.24
N GLU A 336 -23.75 4.69 -23.73
CA GLU A 336 -25.02 4.96 -23.04
C GLU A 336 -26.04 5.65 -23.96
N TYR A 337 -27.23 5.91 -23.44
CA TYR A 337 -28.22 6.74 -24.12
C TYR A 337 -27.86 8.22 -24.03
N TRP A 338 -28.34 9.04 -24.97
CA TRP A 338 -28.32 10.49 -24.80
C TRP A 338 -29.38 10.87 -23.76
N TYR A 339 -29.02 11.79 -22.86
CA TYR A 339 -29.81 12.06 -21.65
C TYR A 339 -29.73 13.54 -21.27
N ASP A 340 -30.84 14.13 -20.85
CA ASP A 340 -30.95 15.51 -20.36
C ASP A 340 -32.05 15.63 -19.28
N ALA A 341 -31.78 15.12 -18.07
CA ALA A 341 -32.76 15.09 -16.97
C ALA A 341 -32.12 14.94 -15.58
N PRO A 342 -32.87 15.11 -14.48
CA PRO A 342 -32.41 14.80 -13.12
C PRO A 342 -32.11 13.31 -12.92
N THR A 343 -30.93 12.98 -12.38
CA THR A 343 -30.54 11.61 -12.06
C THR A 343 -29.61 11.56 -10.85
N VAL A 344 -29.34 10.35 -10.35
CA VAL A 344 -28.34 10.06 -9.34
C VAL A 344 -27.15 9.39 -10.01
N THR A 345 -26.01 10.08 -10.00
CA THR A 345 -24.74 9.60 -10.57
C THR A 345 -23.75 9.31 -9.46
N ASN A 346 -23.16 8.11 -9.48
CA ASN A 346 -21.98 7.75 -8.72
C ASN A 346 -20.75 7.84 -9.62
N GLY A 347 -19.71 8.53 -9.17
CA GLY A 347 -18.47 8.65 -9.91
C GLY A 347 -17.30 9.12 -9.07
N ILE A 348 -16.10 9.02 -9.62
CA ILE A 348 -14.84 9.33 -8.94
C ILE A 348 -14.32 10.68 -9.41
N ILE A 349 -13.99 11.58 -8.49
CA ILE A 349 -13.51 12.92 -8.84
C ILE A 349 -12.01 12.89 -9.15
N ILE A 350 -11.67 13.16 -10.41
CA ILE A 350 -10.29 13.17 -10.90
C ILE A 350 -9.85 14.61 -11.17
N PRO A 351 -8.76 15.10 -10.54
CA PRO A 351 -8.17 16.39 -10.87
C PRO A 351 -7.68 16.44 -12.31
N LYS A 352 -7.96 17.54 -13.01
CA LYS A 352 -7.58 17.72 -14.44
C LYS A 352 -6.08 17.57 -14.70
N GLY A 353 -5.23 17.85 -13.71
CA GLY A 353 -3.78 17.71 -13.79
C GLY A 353 -3.26 16.27 -13.62
N HIS A 354 -4.13 15.29 -13.35
CA HIS A 354 -3.70 13.92 -13.10
C HIS A 354 -3.15 13.24 -14.36
N SER A 355 -2.13 12.40 -14.19
CA SER A 355 -1.40 11.68 -15.25
C SER A 355 -2.31 10.78 -16.10
N ILE A 356 -3.43 10.30 -15.56
CA ILE A 356 -4.44 9.53 -16.30
C ILE A 356 -4.95 10.27 -17.54
N PHE A 357 -5.09 11.60 -17.48
CA PHE A 357 -5.50 12.39 -18.64
C PHE A 357 -4.39 12.46 -19.68
N LYS A 358 -3.10 12.44 -19.31
CA LYS A 358 -2.03 12.32 -20.31
C LYS A 358 -2.15 10.99 -21.06
N LEU A 359 -2.39 9.88 -20.35
CA LEU A 359 -2.57 8.55 -20.95
C LEU A 359 -3.78 8.54 -21.90
N ILE A 360 -4.96 8.96 -21.43
CA ILE A 360 -6.20 9.06 -22.22
C ILE A 360 -6.03 9.99 -23.43
N ASN A 361 -5.35 11.14 -23.29
CA ASN A 361 -5.13 12.06 -24.41
C ASN A 361 -4.28 11.44 -25.52
N GLN A 362 -3.37 10.52 -25.18
CA GLN A 362 -2.46 9.88 -26.12
C GLN A 362 -3.06 8.61 -26.75
N SER A 363 -3.84 7.83 -25.99
CA SER A 363 -4.49 6.60 -26.48
C SER A 363 -5.87 6.84 -27.10
N MET A 364 -6.57 7.91 -26.69
CA MET A 364 -7.96 8.25 -27.05
C MET A 364 -8.10 9.77 -27.29
N PRO A 365 -7.51 10.35 -28.36
CA PRO A 365 -7.35 11.81 -28.50
C PRO A 365 -8.63 12.66 -28.50
N VAL A 366 -9.79 12.09 -28.81
CA VAL A 366 -11.09 12.78 -28.72
C VAL A 366 -11.52 13.02 -27.26
N ILE A 367 -11.39 12.03 -26.37
CA ILE A 367 -11.70 12.22 -24.94
C ILE A 367 -10.77 13.29 -24.37
N GLY A 368 -9.49 13.24 -24.73
CA GLY A 368 -8.52 14.22 -24.28
C GLY A 368 -8.81 15.64 -24.75
N ARG A 369 -9.28 15.78 -25.99
CA ARG A 369 -9.81 17.06 -26.48
C ARG A 369 -10.95 17.55 -25.61
N PHE A 370 -11.93 16.72 -25.22
CA PHE A 370 -13.05 17.17 -24.37
C PHE A 370 -12.67 17.44 -22.90
N ALA A 371 -11.92 16.54 -22.24
CA ALA A 371 -11.45 16.70 -20.87
C ALA A 371 -10.52 17.93 -20.70
N SER A 372 -9.85 18.36 -21.78
CA SER A 372 -8.98 19.54 -21.75
C SER A 372 -9.72 20.88 -21.59
N LEU A 373 -11.04 20.96 -21.79
CA LEU A 373 -11.68 22.24 -22.12
C LEU A 373 -12.18 23.05 -20.92
N TYR A 374 -12.75 22.39 -19.91
CA TYR A 374 -13.56 23.09 -18.90
C TYR A 374 -13.37 22.50 -17.49
N GLY A 375 -13.45 23.36 -16.47
CA GLY A 375 -13.38 22.96 -15.06
C GLY A 375 -11.97 22.67 -14.50
N LYS A 376 -11.91 22.44 -13.18
CA LYS A 376 -10.71 22.03 -12.43
C LYS A 376 -10.59 20.51 -12.26
N ALA A 377 -11.71 19.79 -12.39
CA ALA A 377 -11.83 18.36 -12.21
C ALA A 377 -12.92 17.78 -13.11
N VAL A 378 -12.89 16.45 -13.25
CA VAL A 378 -13.84 15.68 -14.04
C VAL A 378 -14.27 14.47 -13.19
N LEU A 379 -15.54 14.10 -13.28
CA LEU A 379 -16.10 12.90 -12.69
C LEU A 379 -15.93 11.73 -13.68
N TYR A 380 -15.20 10.70 -13.28
CA TYR A 380 -15.27 9.41 -13.97
C TYR A 380 -16.53 8.68 -13.53
N ASP A 381 -17.44 8.44 -14.46
CA ASP A 381 -18.77 7.91 -14.17
C ASP A 381 -18.75 6.38 -14.02
N VAL A 382 -19.27 5.91 -12.88
CA VAL A 382 -19.18 4.51 -12.43
C VAL A 382 -20.54 3.82 -12.47
N LYS A 383 -21.57 4.49 -11.97
CA LYS A 383 -22.94 3.96 -11.91
C LYS A 383 -23.95 5.10 -11.86
N THR A 384 -24.89 5.13 -12.80
CA THR A 384 -25.98 6.11 -12.81
C THR A 384 -27.34 5.43 -12.83
N ASP A 385 -28.27 5.95 -12.01
CA ASP A 385 -29.65 5.48 -11.92
C ASP A 385 -30.50 6.17 -13.01
N ILE A 386 -30.35 5.74 -14.27
CA ILE A 386 -31.15 6.23 -15.41
C ILE A 386 -32.47 5.45 -15.49
N THR A 387 -33.61 6.13 -15.39
CA THR A 387 -34.93 5.55 -15.64
C THR A 387 -35.24 5.50 -17.14
N TYR A 388 -35.63 4.32 -17.64
CA TYR A 388 -35.84 4.06 -19.07
C TYR A 388 -36.99 4.88 -19.71
N GLU A 389 -37.85 5.50 -18.89
CA GLU A 389 -38.98 6.34 -19.33
C GLU A 389 -38.56 7.68 -19.97
N GLN A 390 -37.27 8.02 -19.95
CA GLN A 390 -36.70 9.25 -20.53
C GLN A 390 -35.53 8.98 -21.50
N VAL A 391 -35.48 7.79 -22.09
CA VAL A 391 -34.40 7.35 -22.99
C VAL A 391 -34.76 7.61 -24.46
N PHE A 392 -33.88 8.32 -25.18
CA PHE A 392 -34.00 8.54 -26.63
C PHE A 392 -33.19 7.50 -27.41
N ILE A 393 -33.86 6.75 -28.29
CA ILE A 393 -33.25 5.74 -29.17
C ILE A 393 -33.25 6.26 -30.60
N SER A 394 -32.08 6.54 -31.16
CA SER A 394 -31.93 6.76 -32.60
C SER A 394 -32.17 5.44 -33.35
N HIS A 395 -33.40 5.20 -33.80
CA HIS A 395 -33.68 4.09 -34.70
C HIS A 395 -32.98 4.33 -36.04
N ARG A 396 -32.04 3.44 -36.38
CA ARG A 396 -31.57 3.29 -37.75
C ARG A 396 -32.76 2.80 -38.57
N ALA A 397 -33.33 3.67 -39.40
CA ALA A 397 -34.30 3.24 -40.40
C ALA A 397 -33.56 2.39 -41.43
N GLU A 398 -33.75 1.07 -41.37
CA GLU A 398 -33.38 0.19 -42.49
C GLU A 398 -34.28 0.52 -43.68
N GLY A 399 -33.66 0.74 -44.84
CA GLY A 399 -34.30 0.96 -46.13
C GLY A 399 -33.51 0.25 -47.22
#